data_AF-A0A7C3GDV8-F1
#
_entry.id   AF-A0A7C3GDV8-F1
#
_cell.length_a   1.000
_cell.length_b   1.000
_cell.length_c   1.000
_cell.angle_alpha   90.00
_cell.angle_beta   90.00
_cell.angle_gamma   90.00
#
_symmetry.space_group_name_H-M   'P 1'
#
loop_
_entity.id
_entity.type
_entity.pdbx_description
1 polymer ?
#
loop_
_entity_poly.entity_id
_entity_poly.type
_entity_poly.pdbx_seq_one_letter_code
_entity_poly.pdbx_strand_id
1 'polypeptide(L)'
;MKRSFMWQVGMALAGVAVALAACAPGASPATTPTPDATAMWQSECLQATVRALEMERQRYADWLQQASGDQAASYRHTLAYIDAALAKDRGLTPDEFRIAEVYREMVPVLGNQQGQDDIGEPQPIVLEDAWVEQTPPGLLFYAGMSRSGPFYTVVGVPGGDFGALKPGVHYRVVLQPLMPATYPFPSFYVCIKELGVVKK
;
A
#
# COMPACT_ATOMS: atom_id res chain seq x y z
N MET A 1 -12.62 -62.57 -11.75
CA MET A 1 -12.00 -63.64 -10.94
C MET A 1 -11.87 -63.15 -9.50
N LYS A 2 -12.55 -63.85 -8.58
CA LYS A 2 -12.56 -63.60 -7.13
C LYS A 2 -11.29 -64.17 -6.51
N ARG A 3 -10.63 -63.44 -5.61
CA ARG A 3 -9.84 -64.04 -4.52
C ARG A 3 -9.97 -63.19 -3.25
N SER A 4 -10.84 -63.68 -2.37
CA SER A 4 -10.86 -63.33 -0.96
C SER A 4 -9.63 -63.90 -0.26
N PHE A 5 -9.06 -63.16 0.68
CA PHE A 5 -8.28 -63.74 1.77
C PHE A 5 -8.57 -62.95 3.05
N MET A 6 -9.39 -63.53 3.91
CA MET A 6 -9.53 -63.19 5.32
C MET A 6 -8.36 -63.81 6.06
N TRP A 7 -7.75 -63.09 7.01
CA TRP A 7 -7.25 -63.69 8.25
C TRP A 7 -7.38 -62.66 9.37
N GLN A 8 -8.12 -63.06 10.41
CA GLN A 8 -8.29 -62.39 11.69
C GLN A 8 -7.17 -62.86 12.61
N VAL A 9 -6.49 -61.93 13.28
CA VAL A 9 -5.86 -62.18 14.60
C VAL A 9 -6.08 -60.91 15.42
N GLY A 10 -6.82 -61.07 16.52
CA GLY A 10 -7.01 -60.01 17.50
C GLY A 10 -5.88 -59.97 18.52
N MET A 11 -5.71 -58.82 19.17
CA MET A 11 -5.30 -58.77 20.57
C MET A 11 -5.59 -57.37 21.13
N ALA A 12 -6.27 -57.36 22.27
CA ALA A 12 -6.55 -56.19 23.07
C ALA A 12 -5.30 -55.75 23.83
N LEU A 13 -5.07 -54.43 23.97
CA LEU A 13 -4.23 -53.89 25.04
C LEU A 13 -4.71 -52.48 25.43
N ALA A 14 -5.17 -52.43 26.69
CA ALA A 14 -5.04 -51.38 27.69
C ALA A 14 -5.00 -49.90 27.26
N GLY A 15 -5.94 -49.15 27.83
CA GLY A 15 -5.98 -47.70 27.77
C GLY A 15 -4.79 -47.02 28.44
N VAL A 16 -4.41 -45.89 27.87
CA VAL A 16 -3.85 -44.75 28.59
C VAL A 16 -4.56 -43.52 28.02
N ALA A 17 -5.53 -42.99 28.76
CA ALA A 17 -6.11 -41.69 28.45
C ALA A 17 -5.10 -40.63 28.90
N VAL A 18 -4.22 -40.21 28.00
CA VAL A 18 -3.43 -38.99 28.19
C VAL A 18 -4.35 -37.81 27.93
N ALA A 19 -4.75 -37.12 29.00
CA ALA A 19 -5.37 -35.81 28.89
C ALA A 19 -4.32 -34.82 28.35
N LEU A 20 -4.27 -34.68 27.02
CA LEU A 20 -3.62 -33.55 26.35
C LEU A 20 -4.45 -32.31 26.65
N ALA A 21 -4.05 -31.57 27.68
CA ALA A 21 -4.43 -30.17 27.83
C ALA A 21 -3.80 -29.40 26.66
N ALA A 22 -4.57 -29.27 25.59
CA ALA A 22 -4.23 -28.37 24.49
C ALA A 22 -4.27 -26.94 25.05
N CYS A 23 -3.09 -26.41 25.39
CA CYS A 23 -2.89 -24.97 25.51
C CYS A 23 -3.17 -24.37 24.13
N ALA A 24 -4.41 -23.93 23.91
CA ALA A 24 -4.74 -23.09 22.77
C ALA A 24 -3.82 -21.86 22.84
N PRO A 25 -3.05 -21.54 21.78
CA PRO A 25 -2.33 -20.27 21.74
C PRO A 25 -3.37 -19.17 21.88
N GLY A 26 -3.20 -18.35 22.92
CA GLY A 26 -4.07 -17.22 23.20
C GLY A 26 -4.16 -16.35 21.95
N ALA A 27 -5.32 -16.35 21.32
CA ALA A 27 -5.64 -15.37 20.29
C ALA A 27 -5.57 -14.00 20.96
N SER A 28 -4.51 -13.24 20.66
CA SER A 28 -4.44 -11.83 21.03
C SER A 28 -5.72 -11.15 20.54
N PRO A 29 -6.44 -10.40 21.40
CA PRO A 29 -7.64 -9.72 20.97
C PRO A 29 -7.26 -8.76 19.83
N ALA A 30 -7.96 -8.88 18.70
CA ALA A 30 -7.89 -7.91 17.63
C ALA A 30 -8.43 -6.58 18.19
N THR A 31 -7.53 -5.68 18.59
CA THR A 31 -7.91 -4.36 19.05
C THR A 31 -8.47 -3.59 17.87
N THR A 32 -9.79 -3.41 17.84
CA THR A 32 -10.44 -2.51 16.89
C THR A 32 -9.90 -1.10 17.12
N PRO A 33 -9.35 -0.41 16.09
CA PRO A 33 -8.86 0.94 16.27
C PRO A 33 -9.98 1.85 16.75
N THR A 34 -9.65 2.78 17.66
CA THR A 34 -10.61 3.77 18.15
C THR A 34 -11.04 4.68 16.99
N PRO A 35 -12.27 5.23 17.03
CA PRO A 35 -12.75 6.17 16.01
C PRO A 35 -11.78 7.33 15.74
N ASP A 36 -11.16 7.87 16.80
CA ASP A 36 -10.20 8.98 16.72
C ASP A 36 -8.93 8.60 15.96
N ALA A 37 -8.40 7.39 16.19
CA ALA A 37 -7.24 6.90 15.45
C ALA A 37 -7.58 6.71 13.97
N THR A 38 -8.81 6.29 13.67
CA THR A 38 -9.28 6.05 12.30
C THR A 38 -9.40 7.35 11.50
N ALA A 39 -10.07 8.36 12.08
CA ALA A 39 -10.22 9.67 11.46
C ALA A 39 -8.86 10.36 11.22
N MET A 40 -7.91 10.20 12.14
CA MET A 40 -6.58 10.80 12.03
C MET A 40 -5.80 10.26 10.82
N TRP A 41 -5.69 8.94 10.65
CA TRP A 41 -4.93 8.39 9.51
C TRP A 41 -5.65 8.63 8.17
N GLN A 42 -6.98 8.68 8.16
CA GLN A 42 -7.75 9.04 6.95
C GLN A 42 -7.46 10.48 6.52
N SER A 43 -7.42 11.42 7.46
CA SER A 43 -7.04 12.81 7.18
C SER A 43 -5.63 12.90 6.59
N GLU A 44 -4.69 12.14 7.13
CA GLU A 44 -3.32 12.11 6.62
C GLU A 44 -3.23 11.51 5.21
N CYS A 45 -3.95 10.41 4.95
CA CYS A 45 -4.00 9.78 3.63
C CYS A 45 -4.70 10.67 2.60
N LEU A 46 -5.72 11.43 3.00
CA LEU A 46 -6.38 12.42 2.15
C LEU A 46 -5.39 13.51 1.72
N GLN A 47 -4.67 14.12 2.69
CA GLN A 47 -3.65 15.11 2.38
C GLN A 47 -2.51 14.54 1.52
N ALA A 48 -2.11 13.30 1.79
CA ALA A 48 -1.11 12.60 1.00
C ALA A 48 -1.58 12.35 -0.44
N THR A 49 -2.86 12.06 -0.64
CA THR A 49 -3.48 11.90 -1.96
C THR A 49 -3.49 13.21 -2.74
N VAL A 50 -3.88 14.32 -2.10
CA VAL A 50 -3.81 15.65 -2.70
C VAL A 50 -2.37 15.97 -3.14
N ARG A 51 -1.37 15.71 -2.28
CA ARG A 51 0.05 15.89 -2.65
C ARG A 51 0.47 15.01 -3.83
N ALA A 52 0.05 13.75 -3.86
CA ALA A 52 0.35 12.84 -4.96
C ALA A 52 -0.22 13.34 -6.29
N LEU A 53 -1.48 13.80 -6.29
CA LEU A 53 -2.13 14.41 -7.45
C LEU A 53 -1.44 15.70 -7.88
N GLU A 54 -0.99 16.55 -6.96
CA GLU A 54 -0.21 17.76 -7.28
C GLU A 54 1.12 17.42 -7.94
N MET A 55 1.81 16.36 -7.48
CA MET A 55 3.06 15.89 -8.09
C MET A 55 2.83 15.37 -9.51
N GLU A 56 1.78 14.56 -9.74
CA GLU A 56 1.44 14.08 -11.08
C GLU A 56 1.01 15.23 -11.99
N ARG A 57 0.21 16.18 -11.48
CA ARG A 57 -0.17 17.38 -12.22
C ARG A 57 1.07 18.14 -12.71
N GLN A 58 2.04 18.37 -11.82
CA GLN A 58 3.28 19.06 -12.19
C GLN A 58 4.05 18.28 -13.27
N ARG A 59 4.20 16.95 -13.09
CA ARG A 59 4.87 16.07 -14.06
C ARG A 59 4.25 16.17 -15.45
N TYR A 60 2.93 16.05 -15.56
CA TYR A 60 2.23 16.15 -16.85
C TYR A 60 2.29 17.57 -17.43
N ALA A 61 2.29 18.60 -16.59
CA ALA A 61 2.48 19.98 -17.05
C ALA A 61 3.87 20.18 -17.68
N ASP A 62 4.92 19.63 -17.04
CA ASP A 62 6.29 19.68 -17.56
C ASP A 62 6.45 18.90 -18.87
N TRP A 63 5.80 17.74 -18.99
CA TRP A 63 5.79 16.97 -20.24
C TRP A 63 5.01 17.67 -21.35
N LEU A 64 3.90 18.33 -21.02
CA LEU A 64 3.11 19.07 -21.98
C LEU A 64 3.90 20.22 -22.63
N GLN A 65 4.81 20.86 -21.90
CA GLN A 65 5.69 21.91 -22.44
C GLN A 65 6.59 21.41 -23.59
N GLN A 66 6.87 20.10 -23.61
CA GLN A 66 7.80 19.48 -24.57
C GLN A 66 7.06 18.64 -25.63
N ALA A 67 5.77 18.40 -25.45
CA ALA A 67 4.97 17.54 -26.31
C ALA A 67 4.38 18.31 -27.50
N SER A 68 4.07 17.58 -28.57
CA SER A 68 3.33 18.11 -29.73
C SER A 68 2.32 17.06 -30.24
N GLY A 69 1.43 17.49 -31.15
CA GLY A 69 0.44 16.61 -31.78
C GLY A 69 -0.41 15.82 -30.76
N ASP A 70 -0.59 14.54 -31.03
CA ASP A 70 -1.44 13.63 -30.25
C ASP A 70 -0.94 13.43 -28.82
N GLN A 71 0.38 13.44 -28.60
CA GLN A 71 0.95 13.32 -27.26
C GLN A 71 0.56 14.52 -26.38
N ALA A 72 0.61 15.73 -26.93
CA ALA A 72 0.16 16.92 -26.21
C ALA A 72 -1.35 16.89 -25.91
N ALA A 73 -2.16 16.32 -26.81
CA ALA A 73 -3.60 16.13 -26.58
C ALA A 73 -3.85 15.13 -25.45
N SER A 74 -3.13 14.00 -25.44
CA SER A 74 -3.18 13.00 -24.38
C SER A 74 -2.82 13.60 -23.01
N TYR A 75 -1.71 14.34 -22.91
CA TYR A 75 -1.32 14.99 -21.65
C TYR A 75 -2.32 16.04 -21.17
N ARG A 76 -2.91 16.83 -22.07
CA ARG A 76 -3.99 17.76 -21.69
C ARG A 76 -5.22 17.04 -21.15
N HIS A 77 -5.57 15.90 -21.74
CA HIS A 77 -6.68 15.08 -21.28
C HIS A 77 -6.41 14.53 -19.87
N THR A 78 -5.22 13.98 -19.62
CA THR A 78 -4.82 13.50 -18.29
C THR A 78 -4.78 14.64 -17.26
N LEU A 79 -4.26 15.81 -17.62
CA LEU A 79 -4.27 16.98 -16.72
C LEU A 79 -5.68 17.39 -16.32
N ALA A 80 -6.64 17.38 -17.25
CA ALA A 80 -8.03 17.70 -16.94
C ALA A 80 -8.64 16.70 -15.93
N TYR A 81 -8.30 15.41 -16.02
CA TYR A 81 -8.70 14.43 -15.01
C TYR A 81 -8.05 14.69 -13.65
N ILE A 82 -6.74 14.95 -13.62
CA ILE A 82 -6.03 15.24 -12.37
C ILE A 82 -6.58 16.50 -11.71
N ASP A 83 -6.87 17.56 -12.50
CA ASP A 83 -7.47 18.80 -12.00
C ASP A 83 -8.88 18.57 -11.40
N ALA A 84 -9.69 17.73 -12.04
CA ALA A 84 -10.99 17.34 -11.52
C ALA A 84 -10.89 16.53 -10.22
N ALA A 85 -9.96 15.56 -10.15
CA ALA A 85 -9.69 14.78 -8.95
C ALA A 85 -9.19 15.67 -7.79
N LEU A 86 -8.28 16.62 -8.06
CA LEU A 86 -7.83 17.59 -7.07
C LEU A 86 -8.96 18.47 -6.53
N ALA A 87 -9.85 18.94 -7.41
CA ALA A 87 -11.00 19.75 -7.01
C ALA A 87 -11.96 18.96 -6.11
N LYS A 88 -12.21 17.68 -6.45
CA LYS A 88 -13.00 16.74 -5.64
C LYS A 88 -12.34 16.51 -4.28
N ASP A 89 -11.09 16.03 -4.26
CA ASP A 89 -10.43 15.55 -3.04
C ASP A 89 -10.16 16.68 -2.04
N ARG A 90 -9.86 17.90 -2.51
CA ARG A 90 -9.72 19.06 -1.61
C ARG A 90 -11.02 19.44 -0.89
N GLY A 91 -12.18 19.03 -1.41
CA GLY A 91 -13.49 19.26 -0.80
C GLY A 91 -13.93 18.16 0.17
N LEU A 92 -13.21 17.03 0.22
CA LEU A 92 -13.59 15.89 1.06
C LEU A 92 -13.21 16.13 2.52
N THR A 93 -14.04 15.63 3.42
CA THR A 93 -13.69 15.40 4.82
C THR A 93 -13.00 14.02 4.99
N PRO A 94 -12.27 13.79 6.09
CA PRO A 94 -11.67 12.48 6.37
C PRO A 94 -12.69 11.32 6.36
N ASP A 95 -13.91 11.57 6.86
CA ASP A 95 -14.98 10.57 6.93
C ASP A 95 -15.59 10.24 5.56
N GLU A 96 -15.45 11.12 4.57
CA GLU A 96 -15.88 10.89 3.19
C GLU A 96 -14.79 10.24 2.36
N PHE A 97 -13.53 10.39 2.76
CA PHE A 97 -12.39 9.91 2.00
C PHE A 97 -12.32 8.38 1.96
N ARG A 98 -12.23 7.81 0.75
CA ARG A 98 -12.12 6.37 0.50
C ARG A 98 -10.96 6.09 -0.46
N ILE A 99 -9.89 5.51 0.07
CA ILE A 99 -8.69 5.16 -0.73
C ILE A 99 -9.02 4.24 -1.89
N ALA A 100 -9.91 3.26 -1.69
CA ALA A 100 -10.34 2.35 -2.75
C ALA A 100 -11.06 3.08 -3.91
N GLU A 101 -11.68 4.23 -3.67
CA GLU A 101 -12.29 5.04 -4.75
C GLU A 101 -11.22 5.79 -5.54
N VAL A 102 -10.31 6.48 -4.85
CA VAL A 102 -9.15 7.15 -5.49
C VAL A 102 -8.38 6.16 -6.36
N TYR A 103 -8.06 4.99 -5.83
CA TYR A 103 -7.31 3.98 -6.55
C TYR A 103 -8.03 3.53 -7.82
N ARG A 104 -9.34 3.21 -7.73
CA ARG A 104 -10.16 2.80 -8.88
C ARG A 104 -10.30 3.89 -9.94
N GLU A 105 -10.38 5.15 -9.53
CA GLU A 105 -10.48 6.29 -10.45
C GLU A 105 -9.15 6.56 -11.16
N MET A 106 -8.03 6.45 -10.45
CA MET A 106 -6.72 6.85 -10.97
C MET A 106 -5.98 5.74 -11.73
N VAL A 107 -6.23 4.45 -11.44
CA VAL A 107 -5.57 3.33 -12.15
C VAL A 107 -5.80 3.37 -13.67
N PRO A 108 -7.02 3.57 -14.20
CA PRO A 108 -7.23 3.64 -15.65
C PRO A 108 -6.52 4.83 -16.32
N VAL A 109 -6.28 5.90 -15.56
CA VAL A 109 -5.70 7.15 -16.05
C VAL A 109 -4.16 7.10 -16.00
N LEU A 110 -3.59 6.63 -14.89
CA LEU A 110 -2.16 6.66 -14.60
C LEU A 110 -1.46 5.30 -14.68
N GLY A 111 -2.19 4.20 -14.49
CA GLY A 111 -1.64 2.84 -14.38
C GLY A 111 -1.62 2.04 -15.70
N ASN A 112 -2.23 2.58 -16.75
CA ASN A 112 -2.38 1.97 -18.07
C ASN A 112 -1.07 1.70 -18.85
N GLN A 113 0.10 2.03 -18.29
CA GLN A 113 1.37 1.82 -18.99
C GLN A 113 1.93 0.39 -18.86
N GLN A 114 1.50 -0.43 -17.88
CA GLN A 114 2.12 -1.75 -17.63
C GLN A 114 1.19 -2.85 -17.06
N GLY A 115 -0.12 -2.81 -17.33
CA GLY A 115 -1.03 -3.86 -16.87
C GLY A 115 -1.28 -3.83 -15.35
N GLN A 116 -1.34 -2.62 -14.78
CA GLN A 116 -1.76 -2.41 -13.38
C GLN A 116 -3.29 -2.55 -13.20
N ASP A 117 -3.99 -2.90 -14.27
CA ASP A 117 -5.45 -2.94 -14.40
C ASP A 117 -6.10 -4.05 -13.52
N ASP A 118 -5.33 -5.06 -13.13
CA ASP A 118 -5.76 -6.20 -12.30
C ASP A 118 -5.31 -6.10 -10.83
N ILE A 119 -4.79 -4.95 -10.41
CA ILE A 119 -4.47 -4.75 -8.99
C ILE A 119 -5.78 -4.48 -8.28
N GLY A 120 -6.30 -5.50 -7.60
CA GLY A 120 -7.47 -5.38 -6.72
C GLY A 120 -7.30 -4.28 -5.67
N GLU A 121 -8.29 -4.10 -4.79
CA GLU A 121 -8.26 -3.01 -3.81
C GLU A 121 -6.92 -2.93 -3.06
N PRO A 122 -6.32 -1.73 -2.95
CA PRO A 122 -4.99 -1.57 -2.40
C PRO A 122 -4.95 -2.00 -0.94
N GLN A 123 -4.29 -3.13 -0.69
CA GLN A 123 -4.07 -3.64 0.67
C GLN A 123 -2.87 -2.94 1.32
N PRO A 124 -2.87 -2.77 2.66
CA PRO A 124 -1.70 -2.30 3.38
C PRO A 124 -0.49 -3.22 3.13
N ILE A 125 0.68 -2.61 2.96
CA ILE A 125 1.94 -3.30 2.69
C ILE A 125 2.85 -3.15 3.90
N VAL A 126 3.32 -4.27 4.44
CA VAL A 126 4.25 -4.28 5.57
C VAL A 126 5.66 -4.46 5.04
N LEU A 127 6.56 -3.51 5.34
CA LEU A 127 7.98 -3.64 5.07
C LEU A 127 8.72 -3.68 6.40
N GLU A 128 9.41 -4.79 6.65
CA GLU A 128 10.08 -5.04 7.95
C GLU A 128 11.40 -4.26 8.09
N ASP A 129 12.00 -3.87 6.97
CA ASP A 129 13.25 -3.10 6.94
C ASP A 129 13.22 -2.13 5.76
N ALA A 130 12.90 -0.86 6.03
CA ALA A 130 12.80 0.23 5.07
C ALA A 130 13.52 1.49 5.54
N TRP A 131 14.07 2.27 4.62
CA TRP A 131 14.76 3.52 4.90
C TRP A 131 14.57 4.55 3.79
N VAL A 132 14.94 5.78 4.08
CA VAL A 132 15.00 6.87 3.09
C VAL A 132 16.46 7.33 2.96
N GLU A 133 16.84 7.81 1.78
CA GLU A 133 18.17 8.37 1.54
C GLU A 133 18.22 9.90 1.71
N GLN A 134 17.06 10.56 1.67
CA GLN A 134 16.95 12.01 1.79
C GLN A 134 15.60 12.45 2.38
N THR A 135 15.52 13.69 2.87
CA THR A 135 14.32 14.32 3.42
C THR A 135 14.09 15.68 2.72
N PRO A 136 12.87 16.01 2.24
CA PRO A 136 11.67 15.18 2.27
C PRO A 136 11.83 13.90 1.42
N PRO A 137 11.20 12.80 1.83
CA PRO A 137 11.39 11.52 1.16
C PRO A 137 10.75 11.53 -0.23
N GLY A 138 11.51 11.13 -1.23
CA GLY A 138 11.01 10.90 -2.59
C GLY A 138 10.77 9.43 -2.89
N LEU A 139 11.70 8.56 -2.49
CA LEU A 139 11.63 7.11 -2.67
C LEU A 139 11.92 6.42 -1.35
N LEU A 140 11.11 5.41 -1.02
CA LEU A 140 11.35 4.50 0.08
C LEU A 140 12.15 3.30 -0.41
N PHE A 141 13.28 3.05 0.23
CA PHE A 141 14.09 1.87 0.02
C PHE A 141 13.70 0.80 1.04
N TYR A 142 13.85 -0.47 0.69
CA TYR A 142 13.59 -1.57 1.60
C TYR A 142 14.46 -2.79 1.30
N ALA A 143 14.67 -3.62 2.32
CA ALA A 143 15.44 -4.85 2.18
C ALA A 143 14.74 -5.79 1.19
N GLY A 144 15.51 -6.29 0.21
CA GLY A 144 14.98 -7.16 -0.85
C GLY A 144 14.30 -6.42 -2.02
N MET A 145 14.36 -5.09 -2.05
CA MET A 145 13.87 -4.29 -3.18
C MET A 145 14.54 -4.69 -4.50
N SER A 146 13.73 -5.00 -5.52
CA SER A 146 14.22 -5.38 -6.84
C SER A 146 14.49 -4.16 -7.73
N ARG A 147 15.30 -4.32 -8.77
CA ARG A 147 15.54 -3.26 -9.78
C ARG A 147 14.29 -2.95 -10.62
N SER A 148 13.30 -3.83 -10.63
CA SER A 148 12.02 -3.67 -11.33
C SER A 148 10.87 -3.21 -10.42
N GLY A 149 11.15 -2.97 -9.13
CA GLY A 149 10.14 -2.54 -8.16
C GLY A 149 9.39 -3.69 -7.48
N PRO A 150 8.20 -3.41 -6.92
CA PRO A 150 7.51 -2.12 -6.94
C PRO A 150 8.28 -1.02 -6.19
N PHE A 151 8.13 0.21 -6.65
CA PHE A 151 8.71 1.42 -6.03
C PHE A 151 7.63 2.18 -5.25
N TYR A 152 8.01 2.76 -4.12
CA TYR A 152 7.08 3.47 -3.24
C TYR A 152 7.55 4.89 -2.99
N THR A 153 6.79 5.87 -3.48
CA THR A 153 7.02 7.30 -3.23
C THR A 153 6.20 7.74 -2.03
N VAL A 154 6.89 8.12 -0.95
CA VAL A 154 6.26 8.52 0.31
C VAL A 154 5.71 9.93 0.16
N VAL A 155 4.39 10.06 0.22
CA VAL A 155 3.68 11.35 0.15
C VAL A 155 2.88 11.62 1.41
N GLY A 156 2.94 10.74 2.40
CA GLY A 156 2.31 10.92 3.70
C GLY A 156 3.04 10.13 4.78
N VAL A 157 3.07 10.72 5.98
CA VAL A 157 3.65 10.14 7.20
C VAL A 157 2.73 10.46 8.36
N PRO A 158 2.77 9.65 9.45
CA PRO A 158 2.01 9.95 10.65
C PRO A 158 2.35 11.35 11.19
N GLY A 159 1.34 12.14 11.51
CA GLY A 159 1.45 13.52 11.96
C GLY A 159 1.91 14.52 10.90
N GLY A 160 2.13 14.11 9.65
CA GLY A 160 2.60 14.97 8.56
C GLY A 160 4.05 15.46 8.69
N ASP A 161 4.79 15.01 9.69
CA ASP A 161 6.17 15.39 9.94
C ASP A 161 7.17 14.46 9.21
N PHE A 162 7.57 14.86 8.00
CA PHE A 162 8.59 14.13 7.24
C PHE A 162 9.97 14.13 7.91
N GLY A 163 10.22 15.01 8.88
CA GLY A 163 11.44 15.02 9.70
C GLY A 163 11.58 13.79 10.60
N ALA A 164 10.48 13.06 10.85
CA ALA A 164 10.51 11.79 11.57
C ALA A 164 11.29 10.70 10.80
N LEU A 165 11.34 10.78 9.46
CA LEU A 165 12.12 9.88 8.62
C LEU A 165 13.54 10.42 8.43
N LYS A 166 14.44 9.98 9.31
CA LYS A 166 15.87 10.31 9.23
C LYS A 166 16.57 9.47 8.14
N PRO A 167 17.39 10.08 7.26
CA PRO A 167 18.15 9.35 6.25
C PRO A 167 19.04 8.25 6.84
N GLY A 168 19.05 7.09 6.19
CA GLY A 168 19.86 5.92 6.60
C GLY A 168 19.39 5.21 7.88
N VAL A 169 18.35 5.71 8.55
CA VAL A 169 17.71 4.98 9.67
C VAL A 169 16.74 3.97 9.09
N HIS A 170 16.75 2.77 9.68
CA HIS A 170 15.93 1.65 9.26
C HIS A 170 14.67 1.54 10.11
N TYR A 171 13.53 1.33 9.45
CA TYR A 171 12.21 1.29 10.04
C TYR A 171 11.42 0.07 9.55
N ARG A 172 10.61 -0.47 10.43
CA ARG A 172 9.45 -1.26 10.08
C ARG A 172 8.31 -0.30 9.76
N VAL A 173 7.71 -0.42 8.58
CA VAL A 173 6.63 0.47 8.12
C VAL A 173 5.41 -0.31 7.66
N VAL A 174 4.24 0.26 7.91
CA VAL A 174 2.99 -0.16 7.26
C VAL A 174 2.59 0.92 6.28
N LEU A 175 2.66 0.61 4.99
CA LEU A 175 2.31 1.50 3.89
C LEU A 175 0.85 1.29 3.50
N GLN A 176 0.17 2.38 3.18
CA GLN A 176 -1.11 2.38 2.51
C GLN A 176 -0.92 2.93 1.09
N PRO A 177 -1.04 2.10 0.04
CA PRO A 177 -1.03 2.57 -1.34
C PRO A 177 -2.23 3.48 -1.59
N LEU A 178 -1.99 4.61 -2.26
CA LEU A 178 -3.01 5.62 -2.56
C LEU A 178 -3.42 5.56 -4.03
N MET A 179 -2.44 5.66 -4.93
CA MET A 179 -2.64 5.63 -6.38
C MET A 179 -1.32 5.25 -7.08
N PRO A 180 -1.37 4.77 -8.34
CA PRO A 180 -0.18 4.60 -9.15
C PRO A 180 0.53 5.93 -9.41
N ALA A 181 1.85 5.86 -9.59
CA ALA A 181 2.67 6.96 -10.08
C ALA A 181 3.06 6.73 -11.54
N THR A 182 3.11 7.78 -12.36
CA THR A 182 3.39 7.62 -13.80
C THR A 182 4.88 7.38 -14.05
N TYR A 183 5.27 6.11 -14.13
CA TYR A 183 6.63 5.65 -14.42
C TYR A 183 6.62 4.42 -15.35
N PRO A 184 7.71 4.15 -16.10
CA PRO A 184 7.84 2.95 -16.94
C PRO A 184 8.16 1.69 -16.12
N PHE A 185 7.77 1.65 -14.85
CA PHE A 185 7.90 0.53 -13.92
C PHE A 185 6.82 0.66 -12.84
N PRO A 186 6.41 -0.43 -12.16
CA PRO A 186 5.39 -0.37 -11.12
C PRO A 186 5.81 0.56 -9.98
N SER A 187 5.14 1.70 -9.86
CA SER A 187 5.42 2.72 -8.87
C SER A 187 4.11 3.22 -8.25
N PHE A 188 4.12 3.48 -6.95
CA PHE A 188 2.94 3.90 -6.21
C PHE A 188 3.27 5.06 -5.28
N TYR A 189 2.32 5.98 -5.19
CA TYR A 189 2.26 6.94 -4.10
C TYR A 189 1.69 6.24 -2.85
N VAL A 190 2.40 6.40 -1.73
CA VAL A 190 2.03 5.74 -0.46
C VAL A 190 1.95 6.74 0.70
N CYS A 191 1.06 6.45 1.64
CA CYS A 191 1.07 7.04 2.98
C CYS A 191 1.61 6.01 3.97
N ILE A 192 2.53 6.41 4.85
CA ILE A 192 2.95 5.57 5.97
C ILE A 192 1.88 5.67 7.06
N LYS A 193 1.24 4.54 7.39
CA LYS A 193 0.25 4.43 8.46
C LYS A 193 0.91 4.19 9.82
N GLU A 194 1.96 3.37 9.84
CA GLU A 194 2.69 3.03 11.05
C GLU A 194 4.19 3.06 10.79
N LEU A 195 4.95 3.60 11.76
CA LEU A 195 6.39 3.77 11.70
C LEU A 195 7.02 3.25 13.00
N GLY A 196 7.85 2.21 12.92
CA GLY A 196 8.61 1.66 14.05
C GLY A 196 10.09 1.57 13.75
N VAL A 197 10.96 2.06 14.64
CA VAL A 197 12.42 1.97 14.43
C VAL A 197 12.90 0.54 14.62
N VAL A 198 13.67 0.01 13.66
CA VAL A 198 14.31 -1.30 13.78
C VAL A 198 15.56 -1.15 14.63
N LYS A 199 15.55 -1.74 15.83
CA LYS A 199 16.75 -1.84 16.67
C LYS A 199 17.58 -3.02 16.15
N LYS A 200 18.76 -2.73 15.60
CA LYS A 200 19.77 -3.75 15.30
C LYS A 200 20.50 -4.16 16.58
#